data_AF-A0A0J6HAL2-F1
#
_entry.id   AF-A0A0J6HAL2-F1
#
_cell.length_a   1.000
_cell.length_b   1.000
_cell.length_c   1.000
_cell.angle_alpha   90.00
_cell.angle_beta   90.00
_cell.angle_gamma   90.00
#
_symmetry.space_group_name_H-M   'P 1'
#
loop_
_entity.id
_entity.type
_entity.pdbx_description
1 polymer ?
#
loop_
_entity_poly.entity_id
_entity_poly.type
_entity_poly.pdbx_seq_one_letter_code
_entity_poly.pdbx_strand_id
1 'polypeptide(L)'
;MSSINGTYVNSNSGAQLVITDGNDSNGTFSGKLSQGGVNYDVSYGHYHFQNSTGQPTIITLAALNDGTGYQAWTLFSPDHNYSRLRAVGSRNNFDGDVVGLAGEFVKQ
;
A
#
# COMPACT_ATOMS: atom_id res chain seq x y z
N MET A 1 7.87 -13.92 -9.69
CA MET A 1 6.90 -13.27 -8.79
C MET A 1 7.66 -12.20 -8.03
N SER A 2 7.22 -10.94 -8.08
CA SER A 2 7.96 -9.82 -7.46
C SER A 2 8.06 -10.02 -5.94
N SER A 3 9.16 -9.59 -5.34
CA SER A 3 9.37 -9.67 -3.88
C SER A 3 8.43 -8.75 -3.10
N ILE A 4 7.78 -7.79 -3.75
CA ILE A 4 6.76 -6.93 -3.13
C ILE A 4 5.44 -7.68 -2.84
N ASN A 5 5.22 -8.84 -3.46
CA ASN A 5 4.02 -9.65 -3.18
C ASN A 5 4.01 -10.11 -1.73
N GLY A 6 2.86 -10.03 -1.08
CA GLY A 6 2.68 -10.45 0.31
C GLY A 6 1.53 -9.77 1.03
N THR A 7 1.35 -10.15 2.29
CA THR A 7 0.41 -9.50 3.21
C THR A 7 1.18 -8.58 4.14
N TYR A 8 0.70 -7.35 4.29
CA TYR A 8 1.31 -6.32 5.10
C TYR A 8 0.30 -5.78 6.09
N VAL A 9 0.70 -5.62 7.35
CA VAL A 9 -0.18 -5.14 8.41
C VAL A 9 0.38 -3.84 8.98
N ASN A 10 -0.46 -2.81 9.03
CA ASN A 10 -0.20 -1.58 9.76
C ASN A 10 -1.02 -1.57 11.05
N SER A 11 -0.35 -1.90 12.16
CA SER A 11 -1.01 -1.98 13.48
C SER A 11 -1.49 -0.63 14.00
N ASN A 12 -0.92 0.49 13.54
CA ASN A 12 -1.30 1.83 13.99
C ASN A 12 -2.62 2.28 13.37
N SER A 13 -2.85 1.97 12.09
CA SER A 13 -4.10 2.28 11.40
C SER A 13 -5.11 1.14 11.41
N GLY A 14 -4.70 -0.07 11.80
CA GLY A 14 -5.50 -1.29 11.65
C GLY A 14 -5.74 -1.68 10.17
N ALA A 15 -4.91 -1.16 9.26
CA ALA A 15 -5.01 -1.47 7.84
C ALA A 15 -4.17 -2.70 7.46
N GLN A 16 -4.69 -3.51 6.55
CA GLN A 16 -3.97 -4.63 5.95
C GLN A 16 -3.93 -4.47 4.43
N LEU A 17 -2.74 -4.53 3.83
CA LEU A 17 -2.53 -4.51 2.39
C LEU A 17 -2.09 -5.89 1.93
N VAL A 18 -2.79 -6.46 0.96
CA VAL A 18 -2.41 -7.71 0.29
C VAL A 18 -2.05 -7.39 -1.15
N ILE A 19 -0.80 -7.63 -1.53
CA ILE A 19 -0.28 -7.45 -2.89
C ILE A 19 -0.12 -8.82 -3.54
N THR A 20 -0.79 -9.06 -4.67
CA THR A 20 -0.82 -10.36 -5.34
C THR A 20 -0.09 -10.38 -6.68
N ASP A 21 0.04 -9.23 -7.34
CA ASP A 21 0.54 -9.17 -8.71
C ASP A 21 1.49 -7.97 -8.93
N GLY A 22 2.60 -7.95 -8.19
CA GLY A 22 3.69 -7.00 -8.42
C GLY A 22 4.50 -7.35 -9.66
N ASN A 23 4.76 -6.34 -10.49
CA ASN A 23 5.50 -6.45 -11.74
C ASN A 23 6.74 -5.54 -11.75
N ASP A 24 7.92 -6.13 -11.52
CA ASP A 24 9.18 -5.38 -11.41
C ASP A 24 9.60 -4.71 -12.74
N SER A 25 9.07 -5.17 -13.88
CA SER A 25 9.42 -4.61 -15.20
C SER A 25 8.82 -3.23 -15.46
N ASN A 26 7.69 -2.92 -14.82
CA ASN A 26 6.98 -1.66 -15.02
C ASN A 26 6.57 -0.99 -13.70
N GLY A 27 6.97 -1.56 -12.55
CA GLY A 27 6.70 -0.99 -11.23
C GLY A 27 5.23 -1.03 -10.81
N THR A 28 4.36 -1.79 -11.46
CA THR A 28 2.92 -1.81 -11.12
C THR A 28 2.58 -2.95 -10.18
N PHE A 29 1.49 -2.79 -9.41
CA PHE A 29 0.90 -3.89 -8.66
C PHE A 29 -0.61 -3.76 -8.52
N SER A 30 -1.26 -4.91 -8.28
CA SER A 30 -2.66 -5.00 -7.86
C SER A 30 -2.78 -5.75 -6.52
N GLY A 31 -3.94 -5.60 -5.89
CA GLY A 31 -4.17 -6.14 -4.56
C GLY A 31 -5.45 -5.65 -3.89
N LYS A 32 -5.55 -5.89 -2.59
CA LYS A 32 -6.66 -5.45 -1.74
C LYS A 32 -6.14 -4.82 -0.46
N LEU A 33 -6.69 -3.67 -0.10
CA LEU A 33 -6.49 -3.01 1.18
C LEU A 33 -7.74 -3.24 2.04
N SER A 34 -7.59 -3.56 3.32
CA SER A 34 -8.72 -3.65 4.25
C SER A 34 -8.47 -2.83 5.50
N GLN A 35 -9.52 -2.25 6.07
CA GLN A 35 -9.46 -1.50 7.32
C GLN A 35 -10.86 -1.44 7.94
N GLY A 36 -10.98 -1.72 9.24
CA GLY A 36 -12.26 -1.59 9.95
C GLY A 36 -13.40 -2.45 9.37
N GLY A 37 -13.07 -3.63 8.81
CA GLY A 37 -14.04 -4.53 8.17
C GLY A 37 -14.42 -4.17 6.73
N VAL A 38 -13.92 -3.07 6.17
CA VAL A 38 -14.14 -2.67 4.77
C VAL A 38 -12.98 -3.13 3.91
N ASN A 39 -13.29 -3.63 2.71
CA ASN A 39 -12.30 -4.02 1.70
C ASN A 39 -12.30 -3.02 0.54
N TYR A 40 -11.12 -2.54 0.18
CA TYR A 40 -10.88 -1.61 -0.92
C TYR A 40 -9.99 -2.32 -1.96
N ASP A 41 -10.40 -2.32 -3.22
CA ASP A 41 -9.57 -2.86 -4.30
C ASP A 41 -8.52 -1.82 -4.68
N VAL A 42 -7.26 -2.25 -4.84
CA VAL A 42 -6.17 -1.36 -5.29
C VAL A 42 -6.39 -1.05 -6.77
N SER A 43 -6.82 0.17 -7.07
CA SER A 43 -7.06 0.64 -8.44
C SER A 43 -5.80 1.18 -9.11
N TYR A 44 -4.86 1.66 -8.30
CA TYR A 44 -3.58 2.14 -8.74
C TYR A 44 -2.54 1.75 -7.69
N GLY A 45 -1.59 0.91 -8.06
CA GLY A 45 -0.44 0.55 -7.24
C GLY A 45 0.81 0.71 -8.08
N HIS A 46 1.76 1.52 -7.60
CA HIS A 46 3.03 1.72 -8.29
C HIS A 46 4.20 1.77 -7.29
N TYR A 47 5.33 1.22 -7.68
CA TYR A 47 6.60 1.30 -6.97
C TYR A 47 7.73 1.58 -7.95
N HIS A 48 8.75 2.28 -7.47
CA HIS A 48 9.90 2.63 -8.27
C HIS A 48 11.17 2.54 -7.43
N PHE A 49 12.24 2.07 -8.05
CA PHE A 49 13.55 1.94 -7.46
C PHE A 49 14.64 2.32 -8.44
N GLN A 50 15.77 2.79 -7.93
CA GLN A 50 16.93 3.09 -8.76
C GLN A 50 17.65 1.79 -9.15
N ASN A 51 17.68 1.49 -10.45
CA ASN A 51 18.22 0.25 -11.03
C ASN A 51 19.70 -0.04 -10.71
N SER A 52 20.48 0.95 -10.27
CA SER A 52 21.92 0.81 -10.02
C SER A 52 22.32 0.58 -8.56
N THR A 53 21.48 0.95 -7.59
CA THR A 53 21.76 0.76 -6.16
C THR A 53 20.84 -0.27 -5.51
N GLY A 54 19.72 -0.60 -6.15
CA GLY A 54 18.75 -1.59 -5.65
C GLY A 54 18.12 -1.25 -4.30
N GLN A 55 18.32 -0.02 -3.81
CA GLN A 55 17.81 0.53 -2.55
C GLN A 55 17.86 2.06 -2.68
N PRO A 56 16.85 2.85 -2.27
CA PRO A 56 15.53 2.52 -1.70
C PRO A 56 14.36 2.48 -2.71
N THR A 57 13.20 1.96 -2.29
CA THR A 57 11.95 1.95 -3.10
C THR A 57 10.93 2.96 -2.59
N ILE A 58 10.37 3.76 -3.49
CA ILE A 58 9.17 4.58 -3.23
C ILE A 58 7.95 3.87 -3.79
N ILE A 59 6.83 3.94 -3.07
CA ILE A 59 5.60 3.22 -3.40
C ILE A 59 4.43 4.18 -3.22
N THR A 60 3.43 4.08 -4.09
CA THR A 60 2.16 4.79 -3.96
C THR A 60 1.01 3.85 -4.28
N LEU A 61 -0.12 4.04 -3.61
CA LEU A 61 -1.34 3.35 -3.98
C LEU A 61 -2.60 4.18 -3.73
N ALA A 62 -3.61 3.92 -4.55
CA ALA A 62 -5.00 4.28 -4.32
C ALA A 62 -5.85 3.00 -4.28
N ALA A 63 -6.70 2.90 -3.27
CA ALA A 63 -7.63 1.79 -3.08
C ALA A 63 -9.06 2.31 -2.92
N LEU A 64 -10.02 1.68 -3.60
CA LEU A 64 -11.41 2.15 -3.66
C LEU A 64 -12.40 1.09 -3.22
N ASN A 65 -13.49 1.54 -2.63
CA ASN A 65 -14.69 0.78 -2.38
C ASN A 65 -15.89 1.66 -2.76
N ASP A 66 -16.62 1.28 -3.81
CA ASP A 66 -17.71 2.08 -4.37
C ASP A 66 -18.85 2.37 -3.39
N GLY A 67 -19.00 1.58 -2.33
CA GLY A 67 -20.00 1.79 -1.29
C GLY A 67 -19.53 2.62 -0.09
N THR A 68 -18.23 2.86 0.05
CA THR A 68 -17.66 3.47 1.28
C THR A 68 -16.82 4.71 0.99
N GLY A 69 -15.94 4.66 -0.02
CA GLY A 69 -14.98 5.72 -0.32
C GLY A 69 -13.63 5.19 -0.79
N TYR A 70 -12.56 5.93 -0.49
CA TYR A 70 -11.22 5.62 -0.99
C TYR A 70 -10.12 5.88 0.04
N GLN A 71 -9.01 5.18 -0.14
CA GLN A 71 -7.76 5.42 0.58
C GLN A 71 -6.61 5.68 -0.38
N ALA A 72 -5.72 6.59 0.00
CA ALA A 72 -4.49 6.87 -0.74
C ALA A 72 -3.30 6.82 0.22
N TRP A 73 -2.21 6.20 -0.21
CA TRP A 73 -1.02 6.02 0.62
C TRP A 73 0.26 6.28 -0.19
N THR A 74 1.24 6.90 0.46
CA THR A 74 2.63 6.92 0.02
C THR A 74 3.46 6.10 1.00
N LEU A 75 4.31 5.23 0.48
CA LEU A 75 5.13 4.32 1.26
C LEU A 75 6.59 4.33 0.81
N PHE A 76 7.46 3.92 1.72
CA PHE A 76 8.89 3.83 1.51
C PHE A 76 9.43 2.52 2.06
N SER A 77 10.20 1.80 1.25
CA SER A 77 10.98 0.65 1.69
C SER A 77 12.47 1.02 1.69
N PRO A 78 13.18 0.87 2.83
CA PRO A 78 14.62 1.08 2.87
C PRO A 78 15.38 -0.01 2.12
N ASP A 79 14.77 -1.19 1.95
CA ASP A 79 15.34 -2.36 1.29
C ASP A 79 14.42 -2.90 0.18
N HIS A 80 14.95 -3.72 -0.72
CA HIS A 80 14.15 -4.43 -1.74
C HIS A 80 13.53 -5.76 -1.24
N ASN A 81 13.65 -6.03 0.06
CA ASN A 81 13.01 -7.19 0.67
C ASN A 81 11.57 -6.87 1.09
N TYR A 82 11.21 -5.58 1.13
CA TYR A 82 9.88 -5.09 1.49
C TYR A 82 9.45 -5.62 2.86
N SER A 83 10.39 -5.77 3.79
CA SER A 83 10.07 -6.28 5.12
C SER A 83 9.19 -5.31 5.90
N ARG A 84 9.40 -4.00 5.67
CA ARG A 84 8.67 -2.89 6.29
C ARG A 84 8.51 -1.74 5.31
N LEU A 85 7.31 -1.20 5.22
CA LEU A 85 7.00 -0.03 4.41
C LEU A 85 6.57 1.10 5.33
N ARG A 86 7.41 2.12 5.50
CA ARG A 86 7.03 3.35 6.21
C ARG A 86 5.96 4.05 5.40
N ALA A 87 4.86 4.44 6.02
CA ALA A 87 3.68 4.87 5.30
C ALA A 87 2.96 6.05 5.96
N VAL A 88 2.44 6.92 5.10
CA VAL A 88 1.45 7.95 5.43
C VAL A 88 0.37 7.91 4.36
N GLY A 89 -0.88 8.13 4.77
CA GLY A 89 -2.01 8.12 3.87
C GLY A 89 -3.23 8.83 4.45
N SER A 90 -4.33 8.73 3.72
CA SER A 90 -5.63 9.21 4.16
C SER A 90 -6.73 8.26 3.75
N ARG A 91 -7.81 8.29 4.52
CA ARG A 91 -9.10 7.68 4.19
C ARG A 91 -10.15 8.77 4.06
N ASN A 92 -10.95 8.69 2.99
CA ASN A 92 -12.05 9.60 2.72
C ASN A 92 -13.31 8.77 2.46
N ASN A 93 -14.40 9.10 3.15
CA ASN A 93 -15.67 8.40 3.04
C ASN A 93 -16.78 9.31 2.49
N PHE A 94 -17.88 8.72 2.00
CA PHE A 94 -19.02 9.48 1.47
C PHE A 94 -19.80 10.31 2.51
N ASP A 95 -19.61 10.04 3.80
CA ASP A 95 -20.15 10.84 4.91
C ASP A 95 -19.35 12.12 5.19
N GLY A 96 -18.26 12.36 4.45
CA GLY A 96 -17.40 13.52 4.59
C GLY A 96 -16.29 13.34 5.63
N ASP A 97 -16.15 12.15 6.24
CA ASP A 97 -15.04 11.86 7.16
C ASP A 97 -13.71 11.78 6.39
N VAL A 98 -12.71 12.53 6.86
CA VAL A 98 -11.35 12.56 6.33
C VAL A 98 -10.37 12.27 7.46
N VAL A 99 -9.72 11.11 7.39
CA VAL A 99 -8.82 10.64 8.44
C VAL A 99 -7.40 10.53 7.92
N GLY A 100 -6.46 11.19 8.59
CA GLY A 100 -5.02 11.00 8.37
C GLY A 100 -4.53 9.70 9.00
N LEU A 101 -3.75 8.92 8.25
CA LEU A 101 -3.23 7.63 8.67
C LEU A 101 -1.71 7.61 8.55
N ALA A 102 -1.04 6.93 9.47
CA ALA A 102 0.42 6.80 9.49
C ALA A 102 0.83 5.43 10.06
N GLY A 103 2.10 5.09 9.95
CA GLY A 103 2.70 3.91 10.59
C GLY A 103 3.60 3.14 9.64
N GLU A 104 3.82 1.88 9.95
CA GLU A 104 4.56 0.96 9.09
C GLU A 104 3.66 -0.22 8.70
N PHE A 105 3.65 -0.55 7.42
CA PHE A 105 3.11 -1.82 6.92
C PHE A 105 4.21 -2.87 7.03
N VAL A 106 4.03 -3.84 7.93
CA VAL A 106 4.99 -4.93 8.18
C VAL A 106 4.54 -6.20 7.48
N LYS A 107 5.42 -6.77 6.67
CA LYS A 107 5.15 -8.00 5.93
C LYS A 107 4.99 -9.20 6.89
N GLN A 108 4.00 -10.05 6.62
CA GLN A 108 3.71 -11.29 7.37
C GLN A 108 4.35 -12.51 6.71
#